data_AF-A0A3D5DT71-F1
#
_entry.id   AF-A0A3D5DT71-F1
#
_cell.length_a   1.000
_cell.length_b   1.000
_cell.length_c   1.000
_cell.angle_alpha   90.00
_cell.angle_beta   90.00
_cell.angle_gamma   90.00
#
_symmetry.space_group_name_H-M   'P 1'
#
loop_
_entity.id
_entity.type
_entity.pdbx_description
1 polymer ?
#
loop_
_entity_poly.entity_id
_entity_poly.type
_entity_poly.pdbx_seq_one_letter_code
_entity_poly.pdbx_strand_id
1 'polypeptide(L)'
;MSFFSSRGWESWDIANRPLIPERMPVLVDDDLLFEDGPGAPRPSVAVSQWLRELPASGAPSPATWEAYARAVKEWIEFLGLHGVGVFDSRERLKAGLSRYAGHRAAGPARQRFAATTWGRHMSILSLFYRWAMDEGHAQAEPFTYR
;
A
#
# COMPACT_ATOMS: atom_id res chain seq x y z
N MET A 1 -7.46 -2.66 -9.35
CA MET A 1 -7.52 -2.97 -7.91
C MET A 1 -8.71 -3.89 -7.72
N SER A 2 -8.48 -5.03 -7.08
CA SER A 2 -9.50 -6.05 -6.85
C SER A 2 -9.98 -5.98 -5.41
N PHE A 3 -11.16 -6.53 -5.14
CA PHE A 3 -11.73 -6.58 -3.81
C PHE A 3 -12.07 -8.01 -3.44
N PHE A 4 -11.76 -8.40 -2.21
CA PHE A 4 -12.05 -9.72 -1.69
C PHE A 4 -13.56 -9.94 -1.64
N SER A 5 -13.98 -11.15 -2.04
CA SER A 5 -15.29 -11.70 -1.71
C SER A 5 -15.14 -13.17 -1.40
N SER A 6 -15.72 -13.62 -0.28
CA SER A 6 -15.73 -15.04 0.09
C SER A 6 -16.79 -15.86 -0.66
N ARG A 7 -17.48 -15.28 -1.64
CA ARG A 7 -18.49 -16.00 -2.41
C ARG A 7 -17.86 -17.19 -3.13
N GLY A 8 -18.37 -18.39 -2.84
CA GLY A 8 -17.87 -19.64 -3.43
C GLY A 8 -16.62 -20.21 -2.76
N TRP A 9 -16.28 -19.75 -1.54
CA TRP A 9 -15.13 -20.25 -0.78
C TRP A 9 -15.17 -21.77 -0.56
N GLU A 10 -16.36 -22.37 -0.55
CA GLU A 10 -16.58 -23.81 -0.41
C GLU A 10 -15.90 -24.63 -1.52
N SER A 11 -15.58 -24.03 -2.66
CA SER A 11 -14.89 -24.68 -3.78
C SER A 11 -13.39 -24.43 -3.83
N TRP A 12 -12.79 -23.74 -2.84
CA TRP A 12 -11.38 -23.29 -2.87
C TRP A 12 -10.40 -24.26 -2.21
N ASP A 13 -10.82 -25.50 -1.91
CA ASP A 13 -10.00 -26.51 -1.21
C ASP A 13 -9.46 -26.01 0.14
N ILE A 14 -10.30 -25.30 0.90
CA ILE A 14 -9.99 -24.80 2.25
C ILE A 14 -11.02 -25.31 3.25
N ALA A 15 -10.56 -25.64 4.45
CA ALA A 15 -11.42 -26.22 5.48
C ALA A 15 -12.46 -25.24 6.04
N ASN A 16 -12.17 -23.94 6.02
CA ASN A 16 -13.01 -22.92 6.66
C ASN A 16 -13.07 -21.65 5.81
N ARG A 17 -14.15 -20.90 5.98
CA ARG A 17 -14.33 -19.59 5.35
C ARG A 17 -13.18 -18.65 5.74
N PRO A 18 -12.55 -17.93 4.80
CA PRO A 18 -11.50 -16.98 5.12
C PRO A 18 -11.98 -15.86 6.04
N LEU A 19 -11.14 -15.46 6.98
CA LEU A 19 -11.41 -14.35 7.92
C LEU A 19 -11.08 -12.97 7.34
N ILE A 20 -11.13 -12.83 6.00
CA ILE A 20 -10.89 -11.57 5.32
C ILE A 20 -12.24 -10.84 5.21
N PRO A 21 -12.35 -9.57 5.65
CA PRO A 21 -13.58 -8.81 5.49
C PRO A 21 -14.00 -8.69 4.02
N GLU A 22 -15.31 -8.80 3.76
CA GLU A 22 -15.86 -8.52 2.42
C GLU A 22 -15.45 -7.12 1.96
N ARG A 23 -15.13 -6.99 0.68
CA ARG A 23 -14.63 -5.75 0.06
C ARG A 23 -13.26 -5.29 0.55
N MET A 24 -12.49 -6.12 1.26
CA MET A 24 -11.09 -5.82 1.55
C MET A 24 -10.32 -5.66 0.23
N PRO A 25 -9.60 -4.55 -0.02
CA PRO A 25 -8.80 -4.41 -1.22
C PRO A 25 -7.69 -5.46 -1.25
N VAL A 26 -7.47 -6.06 -2.42
CA VAL A 26 -6.41 -7.03 -2.67
C VAL A 26 -5.48 -6.46 -3.73
N LEU A 27 -4.19 -6.39 -3.40
CA LEU A 27 -3.14 -5.96 -4.30
C LEU A 27 -2.38 -7.20 -4.77
N VAL A 28 -2.38 -7.39 -6.08
CA VAL A 28 -1.64 -8.46 -6.76
C VAL A 28 -0.91 -7.78 -7.91
N ASP A 29 0.36 -8.11 -8.06
CA ASP A 29 1.16 -7.64 -9.18
C ASP A 29 0.72 -8.33 -10.49
N ASP A 30 1.04 -7.75 -11.64
CA ASP A 30 0.50 -8.21 -12.93
C ASP A 30 0.95 -9.63 -13.31
N ASP A 31 2.07 -10.11 -12.77
CA ASP A 31 2.60 -11.46 -12.97
C ASP A 31 2.05 -12.50 -11.96
N LEU A 32 1.15 -12.07 -11.05
CA LEU A 32 0.49 -12.89 -10.04
C LEU A 32 1.46 -13.53 -9.02
N LEU A 33 2.70 -13.06 -8.96
CA LEU A 33 3.68 -13.55 -7.99
C LEU A 33 3.55 -12.80 -6.66
N PHE A 34 3.69 -13.54 -5.56
CA PHE A 34 3.69 -12.99 -4.20
C PHE A 34 5.11 -12.87 -3.61
N GLU A 35 6.10 -13.52 -4.21
CA GLU A 35 7.48 -13.52 -3.77
C GLU A 35 8.43 -13.54 -4.98
N ASP A 36 9.61 -12.94 -4.82
CA ASP A 36 10.69 -12.98 -5.82
C ASP A 36 11.71 -14.11 -5.54
N GLY A 37 11.40 -14.94 -4.55
CA GLY A 37 12.21 -16.08 -4.12
C GLY A 37 11.85 -16.49 -2.69
N PRO A 38 12.39 -17.63 -2.21
CA PRO A 38 12.10 -18.12 -0.87
C PRO A 38 12.39 -17.07 0.20
N GLY A 39 11.35 -16.66 0.94
CA GLY A 39 11.47 -15.68 2.02
C GLY A 39 11.62 -14.22 1.56
N ALA A 40 11.39 -13.93 0.28
CA ALA A 40 11.42 -12.59 -0.29
C ALA A 40 10.00 -12.15 -0.73
N PRO A 41 9.08 -11.89 0.21
CA PRO A 41 7.73 -11.46 -0.13
C PRO A 41 7.75 -10.10 -0.82
N ARG A 42 6.90 -9.95 -1.83
CA ARG A 42 6.78 -8.70 -2.56
C ARG A 42 6.08 -7.62 -1.75
N PRO A 43 6.33 -6.33 -2.06
CA PRO A 43 5.61 -5.20 -1.47
C PRO A 43 4.09 -5.36 -1.41
N SER A 44 3.48 -5.89 -2.48
CA SER A 44 2.03 -6.11 -2.60
C SER A 44 1.47 -7.03 -1.49
N VAL A 45 2.26 -8.00 -1.02
CA VAL A 45 1.93 -8.89 0.10
C VAL A 45 1.87 -8.13 1.42
N ALA A 46 2.92 -7.34 1.71
CA ALA A 46 2.98 -6.54 2.93
C ALA A 46 1.83 -5.52 3.00
N VAL A 47 1.50 -4.86 1.89
CA VAL A 47 0.34 -3.95 1.86
C VAL A 47 -0.97 -4.70 2.08
N SER A 48 -1.14 -5.88 1.47
CA SER A 48 -2.33 -6.70 1.68
C SER A 48 -2.44 -7.20 3.12
N GLN A 49 -1.32 -7.41 3.82
CA GLN A 49 -1.31 -7.67 5.26
C GLN A 49 -1.76 -6.45 6.05
N TRP A 50 -1.11 -5.31 5.86
CA TRP A 50 -1.47 -4.06 6.54
C TRP A 50 -2.95 -3.69 6.40
N LEU A 51 -3.51 -3.80 5.18
CA LEU A 51 -4.91 -3.50 4.92
C LEU A 51 -5.86 -4.39 5.73
N ARG A 52 -5.53 -5.67 5.93
CA ARG A 52 -6.33 -6.61 6.71
C ARG A 52 -6.35 -6.29 8.20
N GLU A 53 -5.37 -5.54 8.70
CA GLU A 53 -5.27 -5.14 10.11
C GLU A 53 -6.02 -3.84 10.41
N LEU A 54 -6.25 -2.98 9.40
CA LEU A 54 -6.98 -1.72 9.53
C LEU A 54 -8.33 -1.80 10.28
N PRO A 55 -9.18 -2.84 10.08
CA PRO A 55 -10.44 -2.96 10.81
C PRO A 55 -10.24 -3.05 12.33
N ALA A 56 -9.20 -3.76 12.78
CA ALA A 56 -8.87 -3.90 14.20
C ALA A 56 -8.21 -2.62 14.76
N SER A 57 -7.49 -1.88 13.90
CA SER A 57 -6.75 -0.66 14.26
C SER A 57 -7.55 0.63 14.16
N GLY A 58 -8.89 0.56 14.21
CA GLY A 58 -9.77 1.73 14.28
C GLY A 58 -10.26 2.29 12.94
N ALA A 59 -10.03 1.58 11.82
CA ALA A 59 -10.54 1.96 10.50
C ALA A 59 -11.46 0.86 9.93
N PRO A 60 -12.73 0.73 10.36
CA PRO A 60 -13.60 -0.40 9.99
C PRO A 60 -14.35 -0.23 8.65
N SER A 61 -14.18 0.89 7.95
CA SER A 61 -14.98 1.18 6.74
C SER A 61 -14.33 0.69 5.45
N PRO A 62 -15.05 -0.02 4.56
CA PRO A 62 -14.56 -0.40 3.24
C PRO A 62 -14.08 0.77 2.38
N ALA A 63 -14.74 1.92 2.48
CA ALA A 63 -14.32 3.13 1.76
C ALA A 63 -12.98 3.67 2.27
N THR A 64 -12.71 3.51 3.57
CA THR A 64 -11.41 3.86 4.16
C THR A 64 -10.33 2.90 3.65
N TRP A 65 -10.58 1.58 3.64
CA TRP A 65 -9.63 0.59 3.12
C TRP A 65 -9.31 0.87 1.65
N GLU A 66 -10.32 1.12 0.82
CA GLU A 66 -10.14 1.44 -0.59
C GLU A 66 -9.24 2.67 -0.79
N ALA A 67 -9.49 3.73 -0.03
CA ALA A 67 -8.69 4.94 -0.11
C ALA A 67 -7.24 4.70 0.34
N TYR A 68 -7.02 3.88 1.36
CA TYR A 68 -5.70 3.54 1.87
C TYR A 68 -4.93 2.68 0.86
N ALA A 69 -5.58 1.65 0.34
CA ALA A 69 -5.03 0.77 -0.70
C ALA A 69 -4.66 1.56 -1.96
N ARG A 70 -5.54 2.45 -2.44
CA ARG A 70 -5.27 3.31 -3.60
C ARG A 70 -4.06 4.21 -3.35
N ALA A 71 -3.99 4.82 -2.18
CA ALA A 71 -2.88 5.70 -1.83
C ALA A 71 -1.53 4.95 -1.84
N VAL A 72 -1.46 3.78 -1.20
CA VAL A 72 -0.22 2.98 -1.17
C VAL A 72 0.11 2.40 -2.55
N LYS A 73 -0.89 1.94 -3.32
CA LYS A 73 -0.71 1.45 -4.69
C LYS A 73 -0.07 2.52 -5.59
N GLU A 74 -0.65 3.71 -5.62
CA GLU A 74 -0.14 4.81 -6.44
C GLU A 74 1.29 5.22 -6.05
N TRP A 75 1.64 5.08 -4.77
CA TRP A 75 3.00 5.31 -4.28
C TRP A 75 3.98 4.23 -4.75
N ILE A 76 3.62 2.95 -4.60
CA ILE A 76 4.44 1.82 -5.07
C ILE A 76 4.67 1.91 -6.58
N GLU A 77 3.61 2.13 -7.35
CA GLU A 77 3.71 2.28 -8.81
C GLU A 77 4.63 3.45 -9.18
N PHE A 78 4.47 4.59 -8.52
CA PHE A 78 5.33 5.74 -8.79
C PHE A 78 6.80 5.49 -8.46
N LEU A 79 7.10 4.85 -7.32
CA LEU A 79 8.46 4.48 -6.95
C LEU A 79 9.06 3.48 -7.94
N GLY A 80 8.28 2.48 -8.37
CA GLY A 80 8.66 1.47 -9.34
C GLY A 80 9.07 2.07 -10.70
N LEU A 81 8.36 3.11 -11.17
CA LEU A 81 8.75 3.86 -12.38
C LEU A 81 10.14 4.50 -12.29
N HIS A 82 10.67 4.68 -11.07
CA HIS A 82 11.98 5.26 -10.81
C HIS A 82 12.99 4.23 -10.24
N GLY A 83 12.63 2.94 -10.27
CA GLY A 83 13.48 1.85 -9.76
C GLY A 83 13.72 1.92 -8.25
N VAL A 84 12.84 2.56 -7.48
CA VAL A 84 12.93 2.64 -6.02
C VAL A 84 11.98 1.62 -5.40
N GLY A 85 12.48 0.82 -4.46
CA GLY A 85 11.63 -0.10 -3.71
C GLY A 85 10.78 0.64 -2.66
N VAL A 86 9.59 0.14 -2.33
CA VAL A 86 8.78 0.77 -1.25
C VAL A 86 9.43 0.64 0.12
N PHE A 87 10.29 -0.36 0.32
CA PHE A 87 11.05 -0.62 1.56
C PHE A 87 12.56 -0.37 1.41
N ASP A 88 12.93 0.47 0.43
CA ASP A 88 14.31 0.81 0.13
C ASP A 88 14.95 1.70 1.22
N SER A 89 16.21 2.07 1.06
CA SER A 89 16.90 2.95 2.01
C SER A 89 16.21 4.31 2.15
N ARG A 90 16.38 4.96 3.30
CA ARG A 90 15.82 6.30 3.58
C ARG A 90 16.21 7.31 2.50
N GLU A 91 17.45 7.26 2.02
CA GLU A 91 17.98 8.15 0.99
C GLU A 91 17.23 7.97 -0.33
N ARG A 92 17.02 6.72 -0.75
CA ARG A 92 16.32 6.37 -1.99
C ARG A 92 14.83 6.73 -1.89
N LEU A 93 14.21 6.44 -0.75
CA LEU A 93 12.84 6.83 -0.46
C LEU A 93 12.64 8.36 -0.47
N LYS A 94 13.57 9.14 0.11
CA LYS A 94 13.54 10.61 0.06
C LYS A 94 13.67 11.15 -1.37
N ALA A 95 14.54 10.55 -2.18
CA ALA A 95 14.68 10.92 -3.60
C ALA A 95 13.38 10.65 -4.37
N GLY A 96 12.77 9.48 -4.16
CA GLY A 96 11.47 9.12 -4.72
C GLY A 96 10.36 10.10 -4.29
N LEU A 97 10.32 10.46 -3.01
CA LEU A 97 9.36 11.42 -2.47
C LEU A 97 9.50 12.80 -3.10
N SER A 98 10.73 13.29 -3.29
CA SER A 98 10.97 14.58 -3.94
C SER A 98 10.42 14.60 -5.36
N ARG A 99 10.59 13.51 -6.12
CA ARG A 99 10.00 13.37 -7.46
C ARG A 99 8.48 13.27 -7.40
N TYR A 100 7.94 12.55 -6.44
CA TYR A 100 6.50 12.37 -6.28
C TYR A 100 5.78 13.67 -5.93
N ALA A 101 6.36 14.46 -5.02
CA ALA A 101 5.85 15.79 -4.69
C ALA A 101 5.83 16.69 -5.93
N GLY A 102 6.90 16.71 -6.72
CA GLY A 102 6.94 17.45 -7.99
C GLY A 102 5.89 16.97 -9.00
N HIS A 103 5.74 15.66 -9.15
CA HIS A 103 4.74 15.04 -10.02
C HIS A 103 3.30 15.42 -9.61
N ARG A 104 2.98 15.34 -8.32
CA ARG A 104 1.64 15.67 -7.80
C ARG A 104 1.37 17.17 -7.71
N ALA A 105 2.40 18.02 -7.67
CA ALA A 105 2.22 19.48 -7.67
C ALA A 105 2.11 20.05 -9.10
N ALA A 106 2.98 19.60 -10.01
CA ALA A 106 3.20 20.26 -11.29
C ALA A 106 3.07 19.34 -12.52
N GLY A 107 2.83 18.05 -12.34
CA GLY A 107 2.66 17.08 -13.43
C GLY A 107 1.41 17.32 -14.29
N PRO A 108 1.01 16.36 -15.13
CA PRO A 108 -0.22 16.45 -15.92
C PRO A 108 -1.44 16.77 -15.03
N ALA A 109 -2.35 17.64 -15.51
CA ALA A 109 -3.45 18.16 -14.71
C ALA A 109 -4.30 17.07 -14.01
N ARG A 110 -4.51 15.92 -14.67
CA ARG A 110 -5.26 14.78 -14.12
C ARG A 110 -4.55 14.05 -12.97
N GLN A 111 -3.24 14.25 -12.83
CA GLN A 111 -2.41 13.58 -11.82
C GLN A 111 -2.06 14.51 -10.65
N ARG A 112 -2.35 15.80 -10.78
CA ARG A 112 -2.10 16.80 -9.73
C ARG A 112 -3.03 16.58 -8.55
N PHE A 113 -2.50 16.84 -7.36
CA PHE A 113 -3.26 16.83 -6.12
C PHE A 113 -3.56 18.26 -5.66
N ALA A 114 -4.77 18.44 -5.14
CA ALA A 114 -5.03 19.53 -4.22
C ALA A 114 -4.24 19.31 -2.91
N ALA A 115 -3.97 20.38 -2.18
CA ALA A 115 -3.25 20.31 -0.90
C ALA A 115 -3.89 19.34 0.10
N THR A 116 -5.23 19.28 0.16
CA THR A 116 -5.97 18.37 1.03
C THR A 116 -5.76 16.89 0.64
N THR A 117 -5.77 16.59 -0.66
CA THR A 117 -5.47 15.25 -1.17
C THR A 117 -4.04 14.85 -0.84
N TRP A 118 -3.08 15.75 -1.04
CA TRP A 118 -1.68 15.51 -0.67
C TRP A 118 -1.52 15.20 0.81
N GLY A 119 -2.09 16.02 1.70
CA GLY A 119 -2.02 15.81 3.15
C GLY A 119 -2.63 14.48 3.59
N ARG A 120 -3.78 14.10 3.02
CA ARG A 120 -4.38 12.78 3.26
C ARG A 120 -3.47 11.65 2.78
N HIS A 121 -2.88 11.77 1.59
CA HIS A 121 -1.98 10.75 1.03
C HIS A 121 -0.77 10.55 1.92
N MET A 122 -0.13 11.63 2.37
CA MET A 122 1.04 11.56 3.26
C MET A 122 0.68 10.97 4.63
N SER A 123 -0.49 11.29 5.17
CA SER A 123 -0.98 10.71 6.44
C SER A 123 -1.14 9.19 6.34
N ILE A 124 -1.70 8.71 5.22
CA ILE A 124 -1.85 7.27 4.95
C ILE A 124 -0.49 6.61 4.80
N LEU A 125 0.43 7.20 4.04
CA LEU A 125 1.79 6.65 3.89
C LEU A 125 2.52 6.61 5.24
N SER A 126 2.32 7.60 6.12
CA SER A 126 2.92 7.60 7.46
C SER A 126 2.39 6.45 8.31
N LEU A 127 1.10 6.14 8.24
CA LEU A 127 0.53 4.99 8.93
C LEU A 127 1.09 3.67 8.38
N PHE A 128 1.18 3.55 7.06
CA PHE A 128 1.74 2.37 6.41
C PHE A 128 3.21 2.14 6.77
N TYR A 129 4.07 3.17 6.68
CA TYR A 129 5.49 3.00 6.99
C TYR A 129 5.74 2.74 8.47
N ARG A 130 4.98 3.35 9.39
CA ARG A 130 5.08 3.02 10.82
C ARG A 130 4.78 1.56 11.09
N TRP A 131 3.65 1.08 10.58
CA TRP A 131 3.31 -0.34 10.65
C TRP A 131 4.39 -1.22 10.00
N ALA A 132 4.89 -0.84 8.82
CA ALA A 132 5.91 -1.61 8.12
C ALA A 132 7.24 -1.66 8.87
N MET A 133 7.59 -0.63 9.64
CA MET A 133 8.76 -0.66 10.53
C MET A 133 8.52 -1.56 11.74
N ASP A 134 7.33 -1.48 12.36
CA ASP A 134 6.96 -2.30 13.52
C ASP A 134 6.95 -3.81 13.17
N GLU A 135 6.52 -4.16 11.96
CA GLU A 135 6.55 -5.54 11.42
C GLU A 135 7.90 -5.92 10.79
N GLY A 136 8.90 -5.02 10.78
CA GLY A 136 10.25 -5.29 10.27
C GLY A 136 10.40 -5.30 8.74
N HIS A 137 9.37 -4.89 7.99
CA HIS A 137 9.42 -4.73 6.53
C HIS A 137 10.27 -3.53 6.08
N ALA A 138 10.25 -2.43 6.84
CA ALA A 138 10.90 -1.18 6.49
C ALA A 138 11.94 -0.76 7.55
N GLN A 139 13.00 -0.07 7.10
CA GLN A 139 14.03 0.48 7.99
C GLN A 139 13.85 1.98 8.28
N ALA A 140 13.02 2.67 7.51
CA ALA A 140 12.79 4.10 7.65
C ALA A 140 11.50 4.60 6.97
N GLU A 141 10.98 5.73 7.44
CA GLU A 141 10.00 6.54 6.72
C GLU A 141 10.64 7.40 5.62
N PRO A 142 9.95 7.65 4.48
CA PRO A 142 10.41 8.55 3.42
C PRO A 142 10.45 10.03 3.84
N PHE A 143 9.76 10.39 4.92
CA PHE A 143 9.63 11.76 5.38
C PHE A 143 9.73 11.84 6.91
N THR A 144 9.86 13.06 7.42
CA THR A 144 9.75 13.33 8.86
C THR A 144 8.58 14.25 9.01
N TYR A 145 7.46 13.71 9.48
CA TYR A 145 6.34 14.53 9.89
C TYR A 145 6.72 15.17 11.24
N ARG A 146 6.71 16.50 11.31
CA ARG A 146 6.81 17.26 12.56
C ARG A 146 5.45 17.84 12.88
#